data_AF-A0A835U416-F1
#
_entry.id   AF-A0A835U416-F1
#
_cell.length_a   1.000
_cell.length_b   1.000
_cell.length_c   1.000
_cell.angle_alpha   90.00
_cell.angle_beta   90.00
_cell.angle_gamma   90.00
#
_symmetry.space_group_name_H-M   'P 1'
#
loop_
_entity.id
_entity.type
_entity.pdbx_description
1 polymer ?
#
loop_
_entity_poly.entity_id
_entity_poly.type
_entity_poly.pdbx_seq_one_letter_code
_entity_poly.pdbx_strand_id
1 'polypeptide(L)'
;EIAFHSYRSDFSSTYATGKSPFPNLDAFVESISSIGSNTGKIQSWYFFSEYGLMVYSMSRSRYCERIGREHKSNHVMYVVDIQRAFFYQKCHDPDCKGYRSPLRQLPLDVLPDNFVLYNFKQMENYTKVEDGSFGDDDDDDDDDDEMRWWDEAVEFAQLMENQKFG
;
A
#
# COMPACT_ATOMS: atom_id res chain seq x y z
N GLU A 1 -1.29 -20.67 26.63
CA GLU A 1 -1.03 -19.88 25.41
C GLU A 1 -2.38 -19.61 24.74
N ILE A 2 -2.48 -18.61 23.86
CA ILE A 2 -3.66 -18.38 23.00
C ILE A 2 -3.11 -18.28 21.57
N ALA A 3 -3.75 -18.97 20.63
CA ALA A 3 -3.32 -19.00 19.24
C ALA A 3 -3.68 -17.68 18.52
N PHE A 4 -2.84 -17.32 17.55
CA PHE A 4 -3.18 -16.34 16.50
C PHE A 4 -4.03 -17.04 15.41
N HIS A 5 -4.26 -16.36 14.28
CA HIS A 5 -4.99 -16.85 13.09
C HIS A 5 -6.53 -16.83 13.17
N SER A 6 -7.14 -15.63 13.15
CA SER A 6 -8.56 -15.43 12.76
C SER A 6 -8.89 -13.96 12.39
N TYR A 7 -8.01 -13.29 11.63
CA TYR A 7 -8.27 -11.96 11.03
C TYR A 7 -8.13 -12.10 9.51
N ARG A 8 -9.22 -11.85 8.77
CA ARG A 8 -9.31 -11.97 7.30
C ARG A 8 -10.40 -11.04 6.75
N SER A 9 -10.00 -10.15 5.83
CA SER A 9 -10.72 -9.76 4.62
C SER A 9 -12.08 -9.04 4.71
N ASP A 10 -12.25 -8.10 5.64
CA ASP A 10 -13.49 -7.29 5.75
C ASP A 10 -13.48 -6.00 4.89
N PHE A 11 -12.37 -5.71 4.19
CA PHE A 11 -12.17 -4.42 3.51
C PHE A 11 -12.55 -4.45 2.02
N SER A 12 -13.31 -3.43 1.58
CA SER A 12 -13.68 -3.24 0.17
C SER A 12 -12.45 -2.94 -0.70
N SER A 13 -11.86 -4.00 -1.24
CA SER A 13 -10.53 -4.02 -1.81
C SER A 13 -10.49 -4.68 -3.18
N THR A 14 -9.37 -4.51 -3.89
CA THR A 14 -9.14 -5.14 -5.19
C THR A 14 -7.65 -5.33 -5.40
N TYR A 15 -7.24 -6.55 -5.74
CA TYR A 15 -5.88 -6.85 -6.18
C TYR A 15 -5.88 -7.31 -7.64
N ALA A 16 -4.81 -6.98 -8.37
CA ALA A 16 -4.52 -7.63 -9.64
C ALA A 16 -3.00 -7.63 -9.94
N THR A 17 -2.64 -8.31 -11.03
CA THR A 17 -1.29 -8.24 -11.64
C THR A 17 -1.27 -7.25 -12.81
N GLY A 18 -0.10 -6.68 -13.11
CA GLY A 18 0.05 -5.73 -14.20
C GLY A 18 -0.41 -4.31 -13.85
N LYS A 19 -1.18 -3.66 -14.74
CA LYS A 19 -1.60 -2.25 -14.60
C LYS A 19 -2.80 -2.10 -13.66
N SER A 20 -2.84 -0.99 -12.95
CA SER A 20 -3.96 -0.58 -12.09
C SER A 20 -4.96 0.31 -12.84
N PRO A 21 -6.13 0.64 -12.25
CA PRO A 21 -7.05 1.63 -12.83
C PRO A 21 -6.53 3.08 -12.77
N PHE A 22 -5.34 3.34 -12.19
CA PHE A 22 -4.77 4.69 -12.01
C PHE A 22 -3.47 4.87 -12.84
N PRO A 23 -3.55 5.06 -14.17
CA PRO A 23 -2.39 5.01 -15.06
C PRO A 23 -1.32 6.09 -14.79
N ASN A 24 -1.69 7.27 -14.28
CA ASN A 24 -0.73 8.31 -13.91
C ASN A 24 0.06 7.89 -12.66
N LEU A 25 -0.60 7.25 -11.69
CA LEU A 25 0.03 6.76 -10.48
C LEU A 25 0.94 5.55 -10.77
N ASP A 26 0.52 4.66 -11.67
CA ASP A 26 1.36 3.56 -12.17
C ASP A 26 2.65 4.10 -12.80
N ALA A 27 2.54 5.08 -13.71
CA ALA A 27 3.68 5.70 -14.37
C ALA A 27 4.62 6.42 -13.38
N PHE A 28 4.07 7.05 -12.35
CA PHE A 28 4.83 7.66 -11.26
C PHE A 28 5.59 6.61 -10.44
N VAL A 29 4.92 5.53 -10.02
CA VAL A 29 5.53 4.45 -9.21
C VAL A 29 6.61 3.70 -9.99
N GLU A 30 6.40 3.42 -11.28
CA GLU A 30 7.46 2.89 -12.14
C GLU A 30 8.64 3.86 -12.26
N SER A 31 8.39 5.18 -12.39
CA SER A 31 9.44 6.21 -12.48
C SER A 31 10.30 6.28 -11.21
N ILE A 32 9.70 6.40 -10.02
CA ILE A 32 10.46 6.46 -8.74
C ILE A 32 11.19 5.16 -8.40
N SER A 33 10.71 4.02 -8.91
CA SER A 33 11.37 2.73 -8.74
C SER A 33 12.54 2.50 -9.71
N SER A 34 12.67 3.33 -10.75
CA SER A 34 13.67 3.18 -11.81
C SER A 34 14.93 3.97 -11.49
N ILE A 35 16.08 3.27 -11.40
CA ILE A 35 17.34 3.85 -10.93
C ILE A 35 18.47 3.47 -11.88
N GLY A 36 19.13 4.48 -12.45
CA GLY A 36 20.19 4.30 -13.45
C GLY A 36 19.67 3.59 -14.69
N SER A 37 20.20 2.40 -14.97
CA SER A 37 19.75 1.51 -16.05
C SER A 37 18.54 0.65 -15.70
N ASN A 38 18.23 0.48 -14.41
CA ASN A 38 17.26 -0.51 -13.96
C ASN A 38 15.86 0.11 -14.00
N THR A 39 15.02 -0.36 -14.92
CA THR A 39 13.62 0.07 -15.03
C THR A 39 12.74 -0.81 -14.16
N GLY A 40 12.28 -0.26 -13.04
CA GLY A 40 11.34 -0.93 -12.16
C GLY A 40 9.96 -1.04 -12.81
N LYS A 41 9.26 -2.14 -12.54
CA LYS A 41 7.98 -2.49 -13.17
C LYS A 41 7.00 -3.05 -12.16
N ILE A 42 5.78 -2.52 -12.15
CA ILE A 42 4.70 -3.02 -11.31
C ILE A 42 4.43 -4.48 -11.68
N GLN A 43 4.51 -5.36 -10.68
CA GLN A 43 4.18 -6.77 -10.80
C GLN A 43 2.71 -7.00 -10.45
N SER A 44 2.30 -6.46 -9.31
CA SER A 44 0.95 -6.49 -8.79
C SER A 44 0.67 -5.23 -7.97
N TRP A 45 -0.61 -4.97 -7.78
CA TRP A 45 -1.11 -3.87 -6.97
C TRP A 45 -2.30 -4.35 -6.13
N TYR A 46 -2.52 -3.68 -5.01
CA TYR A 46 -3.59 -3.94 -4.06
C TYR A 46 -4.19 -2.59 -3.63
N PHE A 47 -5.49 -2.39 -3.85
CA PHE A 47 -6.19 -1.14 -3.60
C PHE A 47 -7.27 -1.34 -2.54
N PHE A 48 -7.26 -0.50 -1.51
CA PHE A 48 -8.30 -0.42 -0.47
C PHE A 48 -9.13 0.84 -0.72
N SER A 49 -10.32 0.66 -1.29
CA SER A 49 -11.05 1.73 -1.98
C SER A 49 -11.57 2.82 -1.04
N GLU A 50 -12.15 2.40 0.09
CA GLU A 50 -12.67 3.24 1.18
C GLU A 50 -11.61 4.20 1.75
N TYR A 51 -10.37 3.74 1.85
CA TYR A 51 -9.25 4.47 2.45
C TYR A 51 -8.39 5.21 1.43
N GLY A 52 -8.63 5.00 0.13
CA GLY A 52 -7.78 5.52 -0.94
C GLY A 52 -6.33 5.04 -0.83
N LEU A 53 -6.09 3.87 -0.25
CA LEU A 53 -4.77 3.32 0.02
C LEU A 53 -4.41 2.32 -1.07
N MET A 54 -3.27 2.52 -1.74
CA MET A 54 -2.78 1.66 -2.83
C MET A 54 -1.39 1.13 -2.49
N VAL A 55 -1.16 -0.16 -2.66
CA VAL A 55 0.13 -0.83 -2.43
C VAL A 55 0.59 -1.48 -3.72
N TYR A 56 1.79 -1.13 -4.17
CA TYR A 56 2.41 -1.64 -5.39
C TYR A 56 3.59 -2.56 -5.05
N SER A 57 3.62 -3.75 -5.64
CA SER A 57 4.75 -4.68 -5.57
C SER A 57 5.62 -4.56 -6.84
N MET A 58 6.93 -4.36 -6.66
CA MET A 58 7.84 -4.06 -7.77
C MET A 58 8.67 -5.28 -8.20
N SER A 59 8.60 -5.55 -9.50
CA SER A 59 9.56 -6.39 -10.22
C SER A 59 10.66 -5.53 -10.86
N ARG A 60 11.75 -6.17 -11.27
CA ARG A 60 12.90 -5.60 -12.03
C ARG A 60 13.72 -4.50 -11.35
N SER A 61 13.20 -3.87 -10.31
CA SER A 61 13.96 -3.04 -9.37
C SER A 61 13.77 -3.61 -7.97
N ARG A 62 14.88 -3.84 -7.26
CA ARG A 62 14.90 -4.28 -5.85
C ARG A 62 15.61 -3.27 -4.97
N TYR A 63 15.68 -2.02 -5.39
CA TYR A 63 16.47 -0.98 -4.72
C TYR A 63 15.91 -0.59 -3.36
N CYS A 64 16.72 -0.77 -2.33
CA CYS A 64 16.39 -0.40 -0.97
C CYS A 64 16.96 0.97 -0.61
N GLU A 65 16.10 1.90 -0.20
CA GLU A 65 16.52 3.21 0.30
C GLU A 65 17.26 3.12 1.65
N ARG A 66 16.98 2.10 2.49
CA ARG A 66 17.67 1.86 3.76
C ARG A 66 19.14 1.46 3.58
N ILE A 67 19.44 0.65 2.56
CA ILE A 67 20.77 0.07 2.34
C ILE A 67 21.53 0.80 1.19
N GLY A 68 20.83 1.59 0.37
CA GLY A 68 21.42 2.30 -0.76
C GLY A 68 21.79 1.40 -1.96
N ARG A 69 21.21 0.20 -2.04
CA ARG A 69 21.48 -0.81 -3.09
C ARG A 69 20.32 -1.79 -3.26
N GLU A 70 20.39 -2.63 -4.28
CA GLU A 70 19.40 -3.70 -4.49
C GLU A 70 19.50 -4.85 -3.46
N HIS A 71 18.33 -5.44 -3.16
CA HIS A 71 18.20 -6.74 -2.52
C HIS A 71 18.45 -7.89 -3.50
N LYS A 72 19.05 -8.98 -3.03
CA LYS A 72 19.40 -10.13 -3.89
C LYS A 72 18.16 -10.87 -4.42
N SER A 73 17.22 -11.18 -3.53
CA SER A 73 16.02 -11.98 -3.79
C SER A 73 14.71 -11.26 -3.45
N ASN A 74 14.75 -10.34 -2.48
CA ASN A 74 13.57 -9.84 -1.80
C ASN A 74 12.89 -8.69 -2.54
N HIS A 75 11.58 -8.55 -2.35
CA HIS A 75 10.76 -7.56 -3.06
C HIS A 75 10.75 -6.20 -2.35
N VAL A 76 10.53 -5.16 -3.16
CA VAL A 76 10.37 -3.77 -2.71
C VAL A 76 8.97 -3.32 -3.09
N MET A 77 8.33 -2.58 -2.19
CA MET A 77 6.96 -2.12 -2.34
C MET A 77 6.87 -0.61 -2.15
N TYR A 78 5.93 0.02 -2.86
CA TYR A 78 5.54 1.40 -2.63
C TYR A 78 4.11 1.45 -2.12
N VAL A 79 3.91 2.08 -0.96
CA VAL A 79 2.58 2.35 -0.39
C VAL A 79 2.24 3.80 -0.68
N VAL A 80 1.00 4.03 -1.12
CA VAL A 80 0.48 5.31 -1.58
C VAL A 80 -0.84 5.61 -0.87
N ASP A 81 -0.91 6.73 -0.17
CA ASP A 81 -2.14 7.29 0.39
C ASP A 81 -2.65 8.40 -0.55
N ILE A 82 -3.67 8.06 -1.35
CA ILE A 82 -4.27 8.96 -2.36
C ILE A 82 -5.08 10.07 -1.67
N GLN A 83 -5.69 9.80 -0.50
CA GLN A 83 -6.44 10.81 0.25
C GLN A 83 -5.52 11.92 0.77
N ARG A 84 -4.37 11.58 1.37
CA ARG A 84 -3.42 12.55 1.92
C ARG A 84 -2.44 13.07 0.88
N ALA A 85 -2.37 12.45 -0.29
CA ALA A 85 -1.39 12.68 -1.35
C ALA A 85 0.07 12.44 -0.90
N PHE A 86 0.35 11.27 -0.32
CA PHE A 86 1.71 10.85 0.06
C PHE A 86 2.04 9.42 -0.37
N PHE A 87 3.34 9.09 -0.43
CA PHE A 87 3.85 7.74 -0.62
C PHE A 87 5.12 7.47 0.21
N TYR A 88 5.49 6.18 0.32
CA TYR A 88 6.72 5.71 0.97
C TYR A 88 7.11 4.30 0.51
N GLN A 89 8.35 3.87 0.78
CA GLN A 89 8.86 2.53 0.47
C GLN A 89 8.79 1.59 1.69
N LYS A 90 8.43 0.32 1.47
CA LYS A 90 8.65 -0.82 2.38
C LYS A 90 9.44 -1.93 1.64
N CYS A 91 10.13 -2.81 2.37
CA CYS A 91 10.99 -3.85 1.80
C CYS A 91 10.80 -5.19 2.51
N HIS A 92 10.65 -6.30 1.76
CA HIS A 92 10.51 -7.66 2.30
C HIS A 92 11.87 -8.34 2.57
N ASP A 93 12.86 -7.60 3.07
CA ASP A 93 14.18 -8.17 3.39
C ASP A 93 14.35 -8.26 4.91
N PRO A 94 14.88 -9.39 5.45
CA PRO A 94 15.16 -9.51 6.88
C PRO A 94 16.05 -8.38 7.44
N ASP A 95 17.04 -7.89 6.68
CA ASP A 95 17.89 -6.75 7.06
C ASP A 95 17.07 -5.43 7.17
N CYS A 96 15.90 -5.40 6.53
CA CYS A 96 14.98 -4.28 6.47
C CYS A 96 13.71 -4.46 7.32
N LYS A 97 13.58 -5.51 8.15
CA LYS A 97 12.40 -5.69 9.01
C LYS A 97 12.13 -4.42 9.85
N GLY A 98 10.86 -3.99 9.86
CA GLY A 98 10.42 -2.75 10.51
C GLY A 98 10.81 -1.44 9.81
N TYR A 99 11.39 -1.47 8.61
CA TYR A 99 11.71 -0.26 7.85
C TYR A 99 10.53 0.28 7.05
N ARG A 100 10.38 1.60 7.11
CA ARG A 100 9.56 2.42 6.23
C ARG A 100 10.38 3.65 5.83
N SER A 101 10.43 3.99 4.55
CA SER A 101 11.16 5.19 4.12
C SER A 101 10.38 6.48 4.40
N PRO A 102 11.04 7.66 4.43
CA PRO A 102 10.37 8.92 4.78
C PRO A 102 9.18 9.22 3.86
N LEU A 103 8.10 9.73 4.44
CA LEU A 103 6.92 10.21 3.71
C LEU A 103 7.31 11.28 2.67
N ARG A 104 6.85 11.10 1.44
CA ARG A 104 7.01 12.05 0.33
C ARG A 104 5.67 12.38 -0.27
N GLN A 105 5.49 13.64 -0.70
CA GLN A 105 4.25 14.07 -1.37
C GLN A 105 4.13 13.46 -2.76
N LEU A 106 2.92 13.11 -3.15
CA LEU A 106 2.56 12.83 -4.54
C LEU A 106 2.43 14.15 -5.32
N PRO A 107 2.87 14.19 -6.59
CA PRO A 107 2.45 15.24 -7.52
C PRO A 107 0.92 15.30 -7.65
N LEU A 108 0.34 16.49 -7.80
CA LEU A 108 -1.13 16.63 -7.90
C LEU A 108 -1.70 16.06 -9.21
N ASP A 109 -0.89 16.02 -10.27
CA ASP A 109 -1.19 15.49 -11.60
C ASP A 109 -1.18 13.94 -11.69
N VAL A 110 -0.75 13.25 -10.63
CA VAL A 110 -0.85 11.79 -10.52
C VAL A 110 -2.03 11.31 -9.67
N LEU A 111 -2.77 12.23 -9.04
CA LEU A 111 -3.99 11.94 -8.30
C LEU A 111 -5.19 11.75 -9.26
N PRO A 112 -6.17 10.88 -8.95
CA PRO A 112 -7.38 10.77 -9.76
C PRO A 112 -8.36 11.92 -9.48
N ASP A 113 -8.99 12.48 -10.53
CA ASP A 113 -9.80 13.72 -10.47
C ASP A 113 -10.84 13.75 -9.33
N ASN A 114 -11.55 12.64 -9.11
CA ASN A 114 -12.58 12.53 -8.06
C ASN A 114 -12.01 12.70 -6.63
N PHE A 115 -10.75 12.30 -6.39
CA PHE A 115 -10.13 12.43 -5.07
C PHE A 115 -9.64 13.86 -4.81
N VAL A 116 -9.27 14.62 -5.85
CA VAL A 116 -8.93 16.05 -5.72
C VAL A 116 -10.13 16.83 -5.15
N LEU A 117 -11.34 16.56 -5.67
CA LEU A 117 -12.58 17.16 -5.18
C LEU A 117 -12.92 16.75 -3.73
N TYR A 118 -12.66 15.51 -3.35
CA TYR A 118 -12.86 15.02 -1.98
C TYR A 118 -11.91 15.69 -0.98
N ASN A 119 -10.65 15.90 -1.36
CA ASN A 119 -9.61 16.45 -0.49
C ASN A 119 -9.91 17.89 -0.05
N PHE A 120 -10.34 18.75 -0.98
CA PHE A 120 -10.80 20.11 -0.67
C PHE A 120 -11.93 20.12 0.37
N LYS A 121 -12.82 19.12 0.34
CA LYS A 121 -13.99 19.04 1.24
C LYS A 121 -13.65 18.44 2.60
N GLN A 122 -12.64 17.56 2.69
CA GLN A 122 -12.19 16.98 3.96
C GLN A 122 -11.32 17.93 4.78
N MET A 123 -10.56 18.83 4.13
CA MET A 123 -9.68 19.77 4.84
C MET A 123 -10.43 20.79 5.71
N GLU A 124 -11.73 20.98 5.45
CA GLU A 124 -12.63 21.82 6.27
C GLU A 124 -13.27 21.08 7.47
N ASN A 125 -13.19 19.73 7.52
CA ASN A 125 -14.00 18.89 8.42
C ASN A 125 -13.19 18.09 9.47
N TYR A 126 -11.87 18.26 9.56
CA TYR A 126 -10.96 17.45 10.39
C TYR A 126 -11.01 17.76 11.91
N THR A 127 -12.20 17.99 12.48
CA THR A 127 -12.35 18.54 13.84
C THR A 127 -13.32 17.77 14.75
N LYS A 128 -13.90 16.64 14.30
CA LYS A 128 -14.81 15.82 15.13
C LYS A 128 -15.01 14.39 14.61
N VAL A 129 -14.86 13.39 15.48
CA VAL A 129 -15.24 11.97 15.25
C VAL A 129 -15.64 11.29 16.57
N GLU A 130 -16.63 10.40 16.52
CA GLU A 130 -17.05 9.43 17.57
C GLU A 130 -17.43 8.10 16.86
N ASP A 131 -17.62 7.01 17.61
CA ASP A 131 -17.46 5.58 17.19
C ASP A 131 -18.77 4.81 16.90
N GLY A 132 -18.71 3.64 16.19
CA GLY A 132 -19.83 2.68 16.11
C GLY A 132 -19.83 1.52 15.06
N SER A 133 -19.28 0.35 15.43
CA SER A 133 -20.04 -0.93 15.63
C SER A 133 -20.69 -1.79 14.49
N PHE A 134 -20.06 -2.96 14.19
CA PHE A 134 -20.59 -4.35 13.90
C PHE A 134 -21.42 -4.76 12.65
N GLY A 135 -21.14 -6.00 12.17
CA GLY A 135 -21.95 -6.90 11.31
C GLY A 135 -21.24 -8.27 11.08
N ASP A 136 -21.97 -9.36 10.84
CA ASP A 136 -21.45 -10.77 10.74
C ASP A 136 -21.77 -11.44 9.37
N ASP A 137 -21.04 -12.50 8.96
CA ASP A 137 -21.51 -13.77 8.31
C ASP A 137 -20.33 -14.65 7.74
N ASP A 138 -20.54 -15.96 7.53
CA ASP A 138 -19.52 -17.03 7.29
C ASP A 138 -19.23 -17.44 5.81
N ASP A 139 -18.07 -18.07 5.52
CA ASP A 139 -17.92 -19.42 4.86
C ASP A 139 -16.44 -19.84 4.51
N ASP A 140 -16.22 -21.15 4.25
CA ASP A 140 -14.98 -21.95 4.41
C ASP A 140 -13.83 -21.94 3.33
N ASP A 141 -12.64 -22.39 3.78
CA ASP A 141 -11.55 -23.20 3.15
C ASP A 141 -10.98 -22.95 1.73
N ASP A 142 -9.66 -22.66 1.67
CA ASP A 142 -8.62 -23.62 1.20
C ASP A 142 -7.19 -23.11 1.59
N ASP A 143 -6.20 -24.01 1.76
CA ASP A 143 -4.97 -23.71 2.55
C ASP A 143 -3.63 -23.85 1.77
N ASP A 144 -3.25 -22.82 1.00
CA ASP A 144 -1.88 -22.61 0.45
C ASP A 144 -1.61 -21.14 0.06
N ASP A 145 -2.16 -20.16 0.79
CA ASP A 145 -2.20 -18.73 0.40
C ASP A 145 -1.05 -17.84 0.94
N GLU A 146 -0.02 -18.39 1.57
CA GLU A 146 1.00 -17.58 2.27
C GLU A 146 1.94 -16.79 1.33
N MET A 147 2.07 -17.17 0.05
CA MET A 147 2.73 -16.33 -0.98
C MET A 147 1.74 -15.39 -1.71
N ARG A 148 0.44 -15.47 -1.38
CA ARG A 148 -0.67 -15.06 -2.26
C ARG A 148 -1.48 -13.86 -1.76
N TRP A 149 -0.99 -13.13 -0.74
CA TRP A 149 -1.42 -11.73 -0.53
C TRP A 149 -0.34 -10.73 -0.08
N TRP A 150 0.86 -11.20 0.31
CA TRP A 150 2.04 -10.41 0.69
C TRP A 150 1.78 -9.34 1.76
N ASP A 151 2.17 -9.64 2.99
CA ASP A 151 1.21 -10.28 3.89
C ASP A 151 0.09 -9.34 4.36
N GLU A 152 -0.94 -9.18 3.54
CA GLU A 152 -2.31 -8.56 3.87
C GLU A 152 -2.02 -7.09 3.30
N ALA A 153 -1.35 -6.92 2.15
CA ALA A 153 -0.61 -5.70 1.80
C ALA A 153 0.29 -5.18 2.97
N VAL A 154 0.95 -6.14 3.63
CA VAL A 154 1.67 -6.01 4.91
C VAL A 154 0.76 -5.43 6.01
N GLU A 155 -0.29 -6.19 6.32
CA GLU A 155 -1.46 -5.97 7.19
C GLU A 155 -2.05 -4.56 7.17
N PHE A 156 -2.70 -4.21 6.05
CA PHE A 156 -3.33 -2.92 5.83
C PHE A 156 -2.33 -1.74 5.91
N ALA A 157 -1.15 -1.98 5.32
CA ALA A 157 0.06 -1.18 5.49
C ALA A 157 0.53 -1.02 6.95
N GLN A 158 0.15 -1.96 7.83
CA GLN A 158 0.12 -1.92 9.30
C GLN A 158 -0.92 -0.93 9.84
N LEU A 159 -2.18 -1.24 9.51
CA LEU A 159 -3.43 -0.61 9.94
C LEU A 159 -3.43 0.92 9.94
N MET A 160 -3.39 1.48 8.73
CA MET A 160 -3.30 2.93 8.45
C MET A 160 -1.96 3.55 8.90
N GLU A 161 -0.99 2.72 9.30
CA GLU A 161 0.09 3.07 10.22
C GLU A 161 -0.43 3.72 11.51
N ASN A 162 -1.25 2.92 12.20
CA ASN A 162 -1.97 3.21 13.45
C ASN A 162 -2.78 4.51 13.39
N GLN A 163 -3.91 4.46 12.66
CA GLN A 163 -4.98 5.46 12.58
C GLN A 163 -4.51 6.94 12.61
N LYS A 164 -3.61 7.29 11.66
CA LYS A 164 -3.16 8.67 11.41
C LYS A 164 -2.38 9.32 12.58
N PHE A 165 -1.59 8.50 13.27
CA PHE A 165 -0.71 8.80 14.42
C PHE A 165 -1.42 8.84 15.78
N GLY A 166 -0.80 8.17 16.77
CA GLY A 166 -0.96 8.43 18.20
C GLY A 166 0.30 9.09 18.78
#